data_AF-A0A955FP55-F1
#
_entry.id   AF-A0A955FP55-F1
#
_cell.length_a   1.000
_cell.length_b   1.000
_cell.length_c   1.000
_cell.angle_alpha   90.00
_cell.angle_beta   90.00
_cell.angle_gamma   90.00
#
_symmetry.space_group_name_H-M   'P 1'
#
loop_
_entity.id
_entity.type
_entity.pdbx_description
1 polymer ?
#
loop_
_entity_poly.entity_id
_entity_poly.type
_entity_poly.pdbx_seq_one_letter_code
_entity_poly.pdbx_strand_id
1 'polypeptide(L)'
;MTGETEVDVEGEIGELETVEEQLEQQTPEVKKPHVADLIPEKYRGKSVEDIVKMHQDTERSLSRQGQELGEIRRLADELLKLQLQKPKDEEKLPEVDFFENPREAVRREVESNPALLEAQRIANQTRQAQTVQLLKQMHPDYQQIIQDQQFQEWVGKSKVRQHLLKAADSYDLDAANELFSTFKELKAVRAQKQDDGMEAQAREKSLQAASVDSGGSGERGKKVYRRADLIQLQIKNPAKFAALSDEITKAYAEGRVR
;
A
#
# COMPACT_ATOMS: atom_id res chain seq x y z
N MET A 1 -13.70 -103.25 -61.57
CA MET A 1 -14.92 -102.48 -61.82
C MET A 1 -15.91 -102.85 -60.72
N THR A 2 -16.44 -101.82 -60.05
CA THR A 2 -17.70 -101.76 -59.26
C THR A 2 -17.88 -102.52 -57.94
N GLY A 3 -18.48 -101.79 -56.98
CA GLY A 3 -19.19 -102.26 -55.76
C GLY A 3 -18.72 -101.54 -54.50
N GLU A 4 -19.12 -100.28 -54.24
CA GLU A 4 -20.30 -99.84 -53.44
C GLU A 4 -20.32 -100.30 -51.97
N THR A 5 -20.36 -99.34 -51.04
CA THR A 5 -21.10 -99.41 -49.77
C THR A 5 -21.41 -97.99 -49.29
N GLU A 6 -22.70 -97.76 -49.13
CA GLU A 6 -23.42 -96.58 -48.66
C GLU A 6 -23.61 -96.70 -47.14
N VAL A 7 -23.35 -95.65 -46.35
CA VAL A 7 -23.77 -95.57 -44.93
C VAL A 7 -24.10 -94.12 -44.52
N ASP A 8 -25.38 -93.94 -44.24
CA ASP A 8 -26.09 -93.09 -43.26
C ASP A 8 -25.53 -91.73 -42.81
N VAL A 9 -26.34 -90.70 -43.10
CA VAL A 9 -26.26 -89.33 -42.56
C VAL A 9 -27.49 -89.10 -41.66
N GLU A 10 -27.42 -89.55 -40.40
CA GLU A 10 -28.43 -89.18 -39.37
C GLU A 10 -27.79 -88.68 -38.04
N GLY A 11 -26.45 -88.52 -37.99
CA GLY A 11 -25.74 -88.16 -36.76
C GLY A 11 -25.43 -86.67 -36.52
N GLU A 12 -25.45 -85.82 -37.54
CA GLU A 12 -24.88 -84.46 -37.44
C GLU A 12 -25.89 -83.33 -37.13
N ILE A 13 -27.19 -83.60 -37.15
CA ILE A 13 -28.21 -82.55 -36.94
C ILE A 13 -28.49 -82.28 -35.46
N GLY A 14 -28.19 -83.21 -34.56
CA GLY A 14 -28.48 -83.08 -33.12
C GLY A 14 -27.41 -82.31 -32.32
N GLU A 15 -26.17 -82.24 -32.80
CA GLU A 15 -25.07 -81.56 -32.09
C GLU A 15 -25.05 -80.04 -32.34
N LEU A 16 -25.65 -79.55 -33.42
CA LEU A 16 -25.71 -78.11 -33.71
C LEU A 16 -26.83 -77.41 -32.94
N GLU A 17 -27.97 -78.07 -32.75
CA GLU A 17 -29.13 -77.51 -32.02
C GLU A 17 -28.86 -77.43 -30.51
N THR A 18 -28.11 -78.39 -29.95
CA THR A 18 -27.68 -78.36 -28.53
C THR A 18 -26.61 -77.31 -28.23
N VAL A 19 -25.84 -76.88 -29.23
CA VAL A 19 -24.86 -75.80 -29.08
C VAL A 19 -25.53 -74.42 -29.18
N GLU A 20 -26.56 -74.28 -30.02
CA GLU A 20 -27.31 -73.02 -30.15
C GLU A 20 -28.15 -72.73 -28.88
N GLU A 21 -28.76 -73.75 -28.28
CA GLU A 21 -29.54 -73.61 -27.04
C GLU A 21 -28.65 -73.37 -25.79
N GLN A 22 -27.39 -73.81 -25.82
CA GLN A 22 -26.41 -73.54 -24.77
C GLN A 22 -25.75 -72.15 -24.88
N LEU A 23 -25.76 -71.51 -26.05
CA LEU A 23 -25.29 -70.13 -26.21
C LEU A 23 -26.34 -69.08 -25.79
N GLU A 24 -27.64 -69.38 -25.83
CA GLU A 24 -28.68 -68.43 -25.43
C GLU A 24 -28.91 -68.34 -23.91
N GLN A 25 -28.44 -69.31 -23.11
CA GLN A 25 -28.67 -69.32 -21.64
C GLN A 25 -27.51 -68.81 -20.78
N GLN A 26 -26.43 -68.29 -21.35
CA GLN A 26 -25.34 -67.65 -20.59
C GLN A 26 -25.02 -66.26 -21.12
N THR A 27 -25.98 -65.35 -20.99
CA THR A 27 -25.64 -63.93 -20.89
C THR A 27 -25.40 -63.63 -19.41
N PRO A 28 -24.15 -63.43 -18.94
CA PRO A 28 -23.97 -62.78 -17.65
C PRO A 28 -24.60 -61.40 -17.77
N GLU A 29 -25.58 -61.13 -16.92
CA GLU A 29 -26.14 -59.81 -16.71
C GLU A 29 -24.98 -58.89 -16.28
N VAL A 30 -24.31 -58.25 -17.24
CA VAL A 30 -23.33 -57.20 -16.96
C VAL A 30 -24.12 -56.09 -16.30
N LYS A 31 -24.06 -56.03 -14.96
CA LYS A 31 -24.47 -54.87 -14.18
C LYS A 31 -23.77 -53.67 -14.80
N LYS A 32 -24.46 -52.92 -15.65
CA LYS A 32 -24.03 -51.59 -16.06
C LYS A 32 -23.81 -50.83 -14.75
N PRO A 33 -22.61 -50.25 -14.51
CA PRO A 33 -22.41 -49.45 -13.32
C PRO A 33 -23.51 -48.40 -13.28
N HIS A 34 -24.17 -48.28 -12.12
CA HIS A 34 -25.16 -47.24 -11.90
C HIS A 34 -24.49 -45.90 -12.21
N VAL A 35 -25.11 -45.03 -13.02
CA VAL A 35 -24.50 -43.79 -13.52
C VAL A 35 -23.97 -42.90 -12.38
N ALA A 36 -24.49 -43.06 -11.16
CA ALA A 36 -24.01 -42.36 -9.97
C ALA A 36 -22.61 -42.78 -9.49
N ASP A 37 -22.09 -43.94 -9.91
CA ASP A 37 -20.74 -44.43 -9.57
C ASP A 37 -19.67 -43.93 -10.55
N LEU A 38 -20.08 -43.46 -11.74
CA LEU A 38 -19.20 -42.86 -12.75
C LEU A 38 -18.97 -41.36 -12.53
N ILE A 39 -19.80 -40.72 -11.72
CA ILE A 39 -19.69 -39.29 -11.42
C ILE A 39 -18.78 -39.14 -10.19
N PRO A 40 -17.63 -38.45 -10.31
CA PRO A 40 -16.74 -38.23 -9.17
C PRO A 40 -17.50 -37.56 -8.02
N GLU A 41 -17.18 -37.94 -6.77
CA GLU A 41 -17.92 -37.50 -5.57
C GLU A 41 -18.12 -35.98 -5.49
N LYS A 42 -17.18 -35.19 -6.03
CA LYS A 42 -17.22 -33.72 -6.09
C LYS A 42 -18.35 -33.14 -6.96
N TYR A 43 -18.92 -33.93 -7.86
CA TYR A 43 -19.99 -33.52 -8.79
C TYR A 43 -21.34 -34.16 -8.44
N ARG A 44 -21.39 -35.08 -7.48
CA ARG A 44 -22.61 -35.78 -7.07
C ARG A 44 -23.58 -34.82 -6.37
N GLY A 45 -24.82 -34.74 -6.84
CA GLY A 45 -25.88 -33.91 -6.24
C GLY A 45 -25.81 -32.40 -6.53
N LYS A 46 -24.85 -31.94 -7.34
CA LYS A 46 -24.78 -30.54 -7.80
C LYS A 46 -25.63 -30.34 -9.05
N SER A 47 -26.21 -29.14 -9.21
CA SER A 47 -26.95 -28.79 -10.42
C SER A 47 -25.99 -28.70 -11.62
N VAL A 48 -26.52 -28.86 -12.82
CA VAL A 48 -25.72 -28.75 -14.05
C VAL A 48 -25.12 -27.34 -14.18
N GLU A 49 -25.87 -26.30 -13.79
CA GLU A 49 -25.34 -24.93 -13.77
C GLU A 49 -24.15 -24.76 -12.80
N ASP A 50 -24.21 -25.37 -11.61
CA ASP A 50 -23.12 -25.28 -10.62
C ASP A 50 -21.86 -26.02 -11.10
N ILE A 51 -22.04 -27.14 -11.80
CA ILE A 51 -20.93 -27.89 -12.41
C ILE A 51 -20.26 -27.06 -13.51
N VAL A 52 -21.04 -26.40 -14.37
CA VAL A 52 -20.52 -25.52 -15.43
C VAL A 52 -19.78 -24.33 -14.83
N LYS A 53 -20.33 -23.69 -13.80
CA LYS A 53 -19.66 -22.57 -13.12
C LYS A 53 -18.33 -23.00 -12.48
N MET A 54 -18.33 -24.14 -11.80
CA MET A 54 -17.11 -24.69 -11.18
C MET A 54 -16.05 -25.04 -12.24
N HIS A 55 -16.46 -25.56 -13.40
CA HIS A 55 -15.56 -25.82 -14.53
C HIS A 55 -14.97 -24.52 -15.10
N GLN A 56 -15.80 -23.48 -15.30
CA GLN A 56 -15.35 -22.17 -15.78
C GLN A 56 -14.37 -21.50 -14.80
N ASP A 57 -14.63 -21.59 -13.50
CA ASP A 57 -13.72 -21.06 -12.47
C ASP A 57 -12.39 -21.83 -12.43
N THR A 58 -12.44 -23.15 -12.64
CA THR A 58 -11.24 -23.99 -12.75
C THR A 58 -10.45 -23.66 -14.01
N GLU A 59 -11.10 -23.46 -15.15
CA GLU A 59 -10.46 -23.07 -16.42
C GLU A 59 -9.81 -21.69 -16.31
N ARG A 60 -10.47 -20.74 -15.62
CA ARG A 60 -9.88 -19.42 -15.31
C ARG A 60 -8.68 -19.53 -14.38
N SER A 61 -8.76 -20.34 -13.33
CA SER A 61 -7.63 -20.58 -12.42
C SER A 61 -6.46 -21.24 -13.14
N LEU A 62 -6.74 -22.21 -14.01
CA LEU A 62 -5.74 -22.91 -14.81
C LEU A 62 -5.08 -21.97 -15.82
N SER A 63 -5.87 -21.06 -16.43
CA SER A 63 -5.34 -20.03 -17.32
C SER A 63 -4.40 -19.07 -16.60
N ARG A 64 -4.77 -18.63 -15.38
CA ARG A 64 -3.90 -17.80 -14.53
C ARG A 64 -2.61 -18.52 -14.16
N GLN A 65 -2.72 -19.78 -13.70
CA GLN A 65 -1.55 -20.61 -13.41
C GLN A 65 -0.69 -20.85 -14.66
N GLY A 66 -1.29 -21.00 -15.83
CA GLY A 66 -0.57 -21.11 -17.10
C GLY A 66 0.23 -19.84 -17.45
N GLN A 67 -0.33 -18.66 -17.16
CA GLN A 67 0.37 -17.38 -17.30
C GLN A 67 1.52 -17.27 -16.30
N GLU A 68 1.28 -17.59 -15.03
CA GLU A 68 2.30 -17.60 -13.97
C GLU A 68 3.46 -18.56 -14.33
N LEU A 69 3.16 -19.77 -14.81
CA LEU A 69 4.18 -20.73 -15.25
C LEU A 69 4.94 -20.25 -16.49
N GLY A 70 4.28 -19.53 -17.39
CA GLY A 70 4.92 -18.89 -18.54
C GLY A 70 5.90 -17.78 -18.14
N GLU A 71 5.50 -16.95 -17.17
CA GLU A 71 6.37 -15.93 -16.58
C GLU A 71 7.55 -16.55 -15.84
N ILE A 72 7.33 -17.61 -15.06
CA ILE A 72 8.40 -18.35 -14.39
C ILE A 72 9.38 -18.94 -15.40
N ARG A 73 8.89 -19.56 -16.49
CA ARG A 73 9.76 -20.08 -17.55
C ARG A 73 10.57 -18.96 -18.19
N ARG A 74 9.93 -17.83 -18.50
CA ARG A 74 10.62 -16.66 -19.06
C ARG A 74 11.69 -16.12 -18.11
N LEU A 75 11.40 -16.00 -16.82
CA LEU A 75 12.35 -15.55 -15.80
C LEU A 75 13.50 -16.54 -15.63
N ALA A 76 13.22 -17.84 -15.69
CA ALA A 76 14.24 -18.89 -15.65
C ALA A 76 15.13 -18.84 -16.89
N ASP A 77 14.55 -18.65 -18.08
CA ASP A 77 15.29 -18.47 -19.34
C ASP A 77 16.11 -17.18 -19.31
N GLU A 78 15.60 -16.11 -18.71
CA GLU A 78 16.32 -14.84 -18.52
C GLU A 78 17.48 -14.99 -17.54
N LEU A 79 17.28 -15.70 -16.42
CA LEU A 79 18.36 -16.06 -15.49
C LEU A 79 19.41 -16.96 -16.15
N LEU A 80 18.99 -17.95 -16.92
CA LEU A 80 19.89 -18.82 -17.65
C LEU A 80 20.67 -18.03 -18.71
N LYS A 81 20.01 -17.11 -19.41
CA LYS A 81 20.64 -16.18 -20.35
C LYS A 81 21.64 -15.26 -19.66
N LEU A 82 21.33 -14.73 -18.47
CA LEU A 82 22.27 -13.95 -17.65
C LEU A 82 23.47 -14.79 -17.20
N GLN A 83 23.26 -16.05 -16.82
CA GLN A 83 24.34 -16.97 -16.46
C GLN A 83 25.21 -17.36 -17.66
N LEU A 84 24.61 -17.57 -18.83
CA LEU A 84 25.31 -17.83 -20.09
C LEU A 84 26.00 -16.58 -20.66
N GLN A 85 25.46 -15.39 -20.36
CA GLN A 85 26.07 -14.09 -20.58
C GLN A 85 27.03 -13.70 -19.46
N LYS A 86 27.54 -14.66 -18.66
CA LYS A 86 28.81 -14.43 -17.97
C LYS A 86 29.79 -13.87 -19.01
N PRO A 87 30.41 -12.71 -18.75
CA PRO A 87 31.36 -12.15 -19.68
C PRO A 87 32.39 -13.23 -20.01
N LYS A 88 32.69 -13.37 -21.31
CA LYS A 88 33.93 -13.98 -21.82
C LYS A 88 35.01 -13.73 -20.79
N ASP A 89 35.65 -14.82 -20.36
CA ASP A 89 36.85 -14.84 -19.53
C ASP A 89 37.28 -13.44 -19.13
N GLU A 90 36.90 -13.01 -17.93
CA GLU A 90 37.77 -12.06 -17.23
C GLU A 90 39.15 -12.65 -17.42
N GLU A 91 40.00 -12.00 -18.24
CA GLU A 91 41.42 -12.31 -18.28
C GLU A 91 41.78 -12.50 -16.83
N LYS A 92 42.05 -13.75 -16.42
CA LYS A 92 42.56 -14.02 -15.09
C LYS A 92 43.78 -13.13 -15.05
N LEU A 93 43.64 -11.98 -14.39
CA LEU A 93 44.69 -10.98 -14.29
C LEU A 93 45.93 -11.80 -13.97
N PRO A 94 47.01 -11.69 -14.76
CA PRO A 94 48.14 -12.60 -14.68
C PRO A 94 48.43 -12.86 -13.20
N GLU A 95 48.47 -14.13 -12.81
CA GLU A 95 48.74 -14.52 -11.42
C GLU A 95 49.97 -13.73 -11.02
N VAL A 96 49.79 -12.75 -10.13
CA VAL A 96 50.88 -11.89 -9.71
C VAL A 96 51.82 -12.84 -8.99
N ASP A 97 52.94 -13.16 -9.63
CA ASP A 97 53.88 -14.10 -9.07
C ASP A 97 54.29 -13.56 -7.70
N PHE A 98 54.12 -14.39 -6.67
CA PHE A 98 54.44 -14.04 -5.30
C PHE A 98 55.90 -13.54 -5.21
N PHE A 99 56.78 -14.02 -6.08
CA PHE A 99 58.18 -13.60 -6.11
C PHE A 99 58.41 -12.24 -6.77
N GLU A 100 57.56 -11.82 -7.73
CA GLU A 100 57.67 -10.51 -8.35
C GLU A 100 57.06 -9.41 -7.47
N ASN A 101 55.88 -9.67 -6.88
CA ASN A 101 55.17 -8.71 -6.04
C ASN A 101 54.42 -9.40 -4.87
N PRO A 102 55.12 -9.79 -3.78
CA PRO A 102 54.54 -10.59 -2.69
C PRO A 102 53.38 -9.89 -1.97
N ARG A 103 53.41 -8.55 -1.88
CA ARG A 103 52.34 -7.78 -1.24
C ARG A 103 51.02 -7.84 -2.01
N GLU A 104 51.09 -7.75 -3.33
CA GLU A 104 49.90 -7.73 -4.18
C GLU A 104 49.32 -9.15 -4.33
N ALA A 105 50.19 -10.16 -4.44
CA ALA A 105 49.78 -11.57 -4.41
C ALA A 105 49.03 -11.93 -3.12
N VAL A 106 49.56 -11.55 -1.95
CA VAL A 106 48.89 -11.78 -0.66
C VAL A 106 47.58 -11.01 -0.57
N ARG A 107 47.54 -9.75 -1.00
CA ARG A 107 46.31 -8.96 -0.97
C ARG A 107 45.22 -9.58 -1.83
N ARG A 108 45.55 -10.02 -3.05
CA ARG A 108 44.59 -10.69 -3.94
C ARG A 108 44.09 -11.99 -3.35
N GLU A 109 44.95 -12.80 -2.74
CA GLU A 109 44.57 -14.06 -2.09
C GLU A 109 43.66 -13.82 -0.87
N VAL A 110 43.91 -12.75 -0.11
CA VAL A 110 43.04 -12.36 1.02
C VAL A 110 41.69 -11.85 0.52
N GLU A 111 41.67 -11.01 -0.52
CA GLU A 111 40.44 -10.46 -1.11
C GLU A 111 39.61 -11.53 -1.86
N SER A 112 40.25 -12.55 -2.44
CA SER A 112 39.58 -13.66 -3.12
C SER A 112 39.09 -14.75 -2.16
N ASN A 113 39.52 -14.73 -0.89
CA ASN A 113 39.20 -15.78 0.07
C ASN A 113 37.69 -15.86 0.33
N PRO A 114 37.04 -17.02 0.10
CA PRO A 114 35.60 -17.16 0.23
C PRO A 114 35.09 -16.90 1.67
N ALA A 115 35.87 -17.28 2.69
CA ALA A 115 35.49 -17.06 4.09
C ALA A 115 35.52 -15.57 4.44
N LEU A 116 36.47 -14.80 3.89
CA LEU A 116 36.51 -13.35 4.12
C LEU A 116 35.37 -12.64 3.38
N LEU A 117 35.06 -13.05 2.14
CA LEU A 117 33.93 -12.51 1.39
C LEU A 117 32.60 -12.80 2.07
N GLU A 118 32.42 -14.01 2.61
CA GLU A 118 31.26 -14.38 3.41
C GLU A 118 31.18 -13.56 4.70
N ALA A 119 32.30 -13.45 5.43
CA ALA A 119 32.37 -12.63 6.64
C ALA A 119 32.05 -11.15 6.36
N GLN A 120 32.53 -10.58 5.26
CA GLN A 120 32.23 -9.21 4.85
C GLN A 120 30.76 -9.03 4.49
N ARG A 121 30.17 -10.01 3.79
CA ARG A 121 28.72 -10.00 3.48
C ARG A 121 27.89 -10.06 4.75
N ILE A 122 28.20 -10.97 5.66
CA ILE A 122 27.52 -11.09 6.96
C ILE A 122 27.68 -9.80 7.75
N ALA A 123 28.89 -9.26 7.86
CA ALA A 123 29.15 -8.01 8.58
C ALA A 123 28.33 -6.84 8.02
N ASN A 124 28.27 -6.70 6.69
CA ASN A 124 27.44 -5.69 6.04
C ASN A 124 25.95 -5.90 6.31
N GLN A 125 25.45 -7.13 6.21
CA GLN A 125 24.04 -7.45 6.50
C GLN A 125 23.69 -7.18 7.97
N THR A 126 24.55 -7.59 8.91
CA THR A 126 24.36 -7.33 10.34
C THR A 126 24.34 -5.83 10.61
N ARG A 127 25.27 -5.06 10.02
CA ARG A 127 25.28 -3.60 10.15
C ARG A 127 23.97 -2.99 9.65
N GLN A 128 23.50 -3.38 8.47
CA GLN A 128 22.23 -2.91 7.91
C GLN A 128 21.04 -3.25 8.82
N ALA A 129 20.97 -4.49 9.31
CA ALA A 129 19.90 -4.94 10.19
C ALA A 129 19.88 -4.17 11.51
N GLN A 130 21.05 -3.91 12.10
CA GLN A 130 21.19 -3.10 13.31
C GLN A 130 20.75 -1.65 13.06
N THR A 131 21.20 -1.02 11.97
CA THR A 131 20.75 0.33 11.60
C THR A 131 19.23 0.40 11.47
N VAL A 132 18.61 -0.54 10.75
CA VAL A 132 17.16 -0.57 10.58
C VAL A 132 16.44 -0.78 11.91
N GLN A 133 16.98 -1.61 12.80
CA GLN A 133 16.42 -1.81 14.14
C GLN A 133 16.46 -0.52 14.97
N LEU A 134 17.59 0.19 14.99
CA LEU A 134 17.72 1.47 15.68
C LEU A 134 16.80 2.53 15.07
N LEU A 135 16.74 2.60 13.74
CA LEU A 135 15.84 3.51 13.03
C LEU A 135 14.38 3.26 13.42
N LYS A 136 13.95 1.99 13.50
CA LYS A 136 12.60 1.62 13.96
C LYS A 136 12.31 2.04 15.41
N GLN A 137 13.32 1.99 16.27
CA GLN A 137 13.18 2.42 17.66
C GLN A 137 13.00 3.94 17.76
N MET A 138 13.76 4.72 16.99
CA MET A 138 13.68 6.18 16.99
C MET A 138 12.47 6.71 16.20
N HIS A 139 12.15 6.05 15.08
CA HIS A 139 11.09 6.44 14.15
C HIS A 139 10.24 5.21 13.79
N PRO A 140 9.31 4.77 14.66
CA PRO A 140 8.44 3.63 14.35
C PRO A 140 7.51 3.87 13.15
N ASP A 141 7.23 5.14 12.85
CA ASP A 141 6.39 5.65 11.77
C ASP A 141 7.15 5.96 10.47
N TYR A 142 8.46 5.66 10.38
CA TYR A 142 9.28 5.99 9.20
C TYR A 142 8.69 5.47 7.89
N GLN A 143 8.08 4.27 7.88
CA GLN A 143 7.44 3.69 6.69
C GLN A 143 6.25 4.53 6.22
N GLN A 144 5.48 5.09 7.15
CA GLN A 144 4.34 5.94 6.83
C GLN A 144 4.81 7.30 6.30
N ILE A 145 5.88 7.85 6.87
CA ILE A 145 6.46 9.13 6.43
C ILE A 145 6.99 9.03 4.99
N ILE A 146 7.66 7.93 4.62
CA ILE A 146 8.18 7.74 3.26
C ILE A 146 7.05 7.68 2.22
N GLN A 147 5.89 7.13 2.60
CA GLN A 147 4.70 7.06 1.74
C GLN A 147 3.91 8.39 1.68
N ASP A 148 4.16 9.33 2.61
CA ASP A 148 3.47 10.62 2.64
C ASP A 148 3.92 11.49 1.46
N GLN A 149 2.97 11.89 0.62
CA GLN A 149 3.21 12.76 -0.53
C GLN A 149 3.84 14.11 -0.10
N GLN A 150 3.44 14.63 1.07
CA GLN A 150 3.98 15.89 1.58
C GLN A 150 5.47 15.77 1.93
N PHE A 151 5.90 14.60 2.39
CA PHE A 151 7.31 14.31 2.65
C PHE A 151 8.10 14.28 1.34
N GLN A 152 7.61 13.54 0.34
CA GLN A 152 8.26 13.43 -0.96
C GLN A 152 8.43 14.80 -1.63
N GLU A 153 7.41 15.65 -1.60
CA GLU A 153 7.51 17.02 -2.11
C GLU A 153 8.49 17.88 -1.32
N TRP A 154 8.51 17.74 0.01
CA TRP A 154 9.39 18.52 0.88
C TRP A 154 10.87 18.14 0.69
N VAL A 155 11.16 16.85 0.52
CA VAL A 155 12.49 16.36 0.13
C VAL A 155 12.83 16.81 -1.28
N GLY A 156 11.90 16.68 -2.22
CA GLY A 156 12.06 17.08 -3.62
C GLY A 156 12.45 18.55 -3.81
N LYS A 157 11.99 19.44 -2.93
CA LYS A 157 12.29 20.88 -2.96
C LYS A 157 13.73 21.25 -2.56
N SER A 158 14.53 20.33 -2.00
CA SER A 158 15.91 20.64 -1.57
C SER A 158 16.90 19.54 -1.95
N LYS A 159 17.96 19.91 -2.67
CA LYS A 159 19.06 18.97 -3.02
C LYS A 159 19.74 18.37 -1.79
N VAL A 160 19.83 19.12 -0.70
CA VAL A 160 20.42 18.62 0.56
C VAL A 160 19.56 17.51 1.14
N ARG A 161 18.23 17.66 1.12
CA ARG A 161 17.31 16.62 1.62
C ARG A 161 17.31 15.37 0.74
N GLN A 162 17.45 15.54 -0.58
CA GLN A 162 17.64 14.42 -1.50
C GLN A 162 18.94 13.65 -1.20
N HIS A 163 20.03 14.37 -0.89
CA HIS A 163 21.28 13.75 -0.49
C HIS A 163 21.14 13.00 0.86
N LEU A 164 20.48 13.61 1.85
CA LEU A 164 20.17 12.95 3.12
C LEU A 164 19.32 11.69 2.92
N LEU A 165 18.33 11.73 2.02
CA LEU A 165 17.53 10.55 1.69
C LEU A 165 18.40 9.45 1.08
N LYS A 166 19.29 9.79 0.15
CA LYS A 166 20.22 8.82 -0.45
C LYS A 166 21.21 8.23 0.59
N ALA A 167 21.66 9.05 1.53
CA ALA A 167 22.50 8.59 2.63
C ALA A 167 21.71 7.64 3.56
N ALA A 168 20.47 7.99 3.89
CA ALA A 168 19.56 7.14 4.65
C ALA A 168 19.28 5.80 3.94
N ASP A 169 19.09 5.80 2.62
CA ASP A 169 18.96 4.58 1.79
C ASP A 169 20.25 3.74 1.81
N SER A 170 21.40 4.37 2.05
CA SER A 170 22.70 3.71 2.21
C SER A 170 22.95 3.23 3.65
N TYR A 171 21.91 3.20 4.49
CA TYR A 171 21.93 2.80 5.90
C TYR A 171 22.76 3.73 6.81
N ASP A 172 22.78 5.02 6.49
CA ASP A 172 23.27 6.06 7.41
C ASP A 172 22.18 6.42 8.41
N LEU A 173 22.41 6.10 9.69
CA LEU A 173 21.46 6.31 10.77
C LEU A 173 21.25 7.79 11.07
N ASP A 174 22.33 8.57 11.07
CA ASP A 174 22.29 9.97 11.47
C ASP A 174 21.55 10.79 10.42
N ALA A 175 21.86 10.54 9.14
CA ALA A 175 21.13 11.16 8.04
C ALA A 175 19.63 10.84 8.05
N ALA A 176 19.28 9.57 8.34
CA ALA A 176 17.89 9.15 8.44
C ALA A 176 17.16 9.82 9.62
N ASN A 177 17.79 9.84 10.80
CA ASN A 177 17.24 10.47 12.00
C ASN A 177 17.00 11.97 11.77
N GLU A 178 17.99 12.70 11.28
CA GLU A 178 17.85 14.13 10.97
C GLU A 178 16.72 14.38 9.97
N LEU A 179 16.64 13.58 8.91
CA LEU A 179 15.61 13.75 7.87
C LEU A 179 14.20 13.54 8.43
N PHE A 180 13.98 12.47 9.21
CA PHE A 180 12.66 12.17 9.76
C PHE A 180 12.28 13.08 10.92
N SER A 181 13.22 13.38 11.83
CA SER A 181 13.01 14.29 12.96
C SER A 181 12.62 15.69 12.48
N THR A 182 13.39 16.25 11.55
CA THR A 182 13.12 17.60 11.01
C THR A 182 11.78 17.68 10.28
N PHE A 183 11.38 16.63 9.57
CA PHE A 183 10.05 16.59 8.94
C PHE A 183 8.92 16.57 9.97
N LYS A 184 9.05 15.75 11.01
CA LYS A 184 8.06 15.65 12.09
C LYS A 184 7.89 16.97 12.81
N GLU A 185 9.00 17.61 13.18
CA GLU A 185 8.98 18.94 13.79
C GLU A 185 8.30 19.97 12.89
N LEU A 186 8.62 19.98 11.60
CA LEU A 186 7.98 20.89 10.65
C LEU A 186 6.48 20.63 10.51
N LYS A 187 6.06 19.36 10.53
CA LYS A 187 4.65 18.97 10.48
C LYS A 187 3.92 19.42 11.75
N ALA A 188 4.51 19.22 12.92
CA ALA A 188 3.97 19.69 14.20
C ALA A 188 3.84 21.22 14.23
N VAL A 189 4.86 21.96 13.80
CA VAL A 189 4.82 23.43 13.74
C VAL A 189 3.74 23.93 12.77
N ARG A 190 3.54 23.25 11.63
CA ARG A 190 2.47 23.60 10.68
C ARG A 190 1.09 23.37 11.27
N ALA A 191 0.90 22.26 11.99
CA ALA A 191 -0.36 21.96 12.67
C ALA A 191 -0.66 23.01 13.74
N GLN A 192 0.32 23.33 14.60
CA GLN A 192 0.16 24.36 15.63
C GLN A 192 -0.21 25.73 15.05
N LYS A 193 0.44 26.15 13.96
CA LYS A 193 0.11 27.42 13.29
C LYS A 193 -1.30 27.45 12.68
N GLN A 194 -1.83 26.31 12.24
CA GLN A 194 -3.19 26.22 11.75
C GLN A 194 -4.20 26.34 12.90
N ASP A 195 -3.93 25.68 14.03
CA ASP A 195 -4.78 25.76 15.22
C ASP A 195 -4.81 27.18 15.81
N ASP A 196 -3.65 27.83 15.96
CA ASP A 196 -3.57 29.22 16.42
C ASP A 196 -4.34 30.18 15.50
N GLY A 197 -4.25 29.96 14.18
CA GLY A 197 -4.98 30.74 13.18
C GLY A 197 -6.49 30.53 13.25
N MET A 198 -6.94 29.30 13.49
CA MET A 198 -8.35 28.98 13.68
C MET A 198 -8.89 29.56 14.99
N GLU A 199 -8.13 29.49 16.08
CA GLU A 199 -8.51 30.08 17.37
C GLU A 199 -8.56 31.61 17.28
N ALA A 200 -7.61 32.26 16.61
CA ALA A 200 -7.65 33.68 16.34
C ALA A 200 -8.88 34.10 15.53
N GLN A 201 -9.23 33.34 14.48
CA GLN A 201 -10.43 33.57 13.68
C GLN A 201 -11.72 33.32 14.49
N ALA A 202 -11.75 32.31 15.34
CA ALA A 202 -12.88 32.03 16.22
C ALA A 202 -13.08 33.16 17.24
N ARG A 203 -11.97 33.67 17.81
CA ARG A 203 -11.97 34.82 18.72
C ARG A 203 -12.45 36.07 18.01
N GLU A 204 -11.99 36.34 16.79
CA GLU A 204 -12.45 37.47 15.99
C GLU A 204 -13.96 37.38 15.70
N LYS A 205 -14.45 36.21 15.28
CA LYS A 205 -15.90 35.97 15.09
C LYS A 205 -16.69 36.16 16.38
N SER A 206 -16.17 35.72 17.52
CA SER A 206 -16.82 35.91 18.83
C SER A 206 -16.89 37.39 19.23
N LEU A 207 -15.85 38.18 18.95
CA LEU A 207 -15.82 39.62 19.19
C LEU A 207 -16.78 40.36 18.24
N GLN A 208 -16.83 39.97 16.97
CA GLN A 208 -17.77 40.51 16.00
C GLN A 208 -19.22 40.20 16.41
N ALA A 209 -19.52 38.96 16.82
CA ALA A 209 -20.83 38.53 17.33
C ALA A 209 -21.25 39.32 18.58
N ALA A 210 -20.33 39.54 19.53
CA ALA A 210 -20.58 40.38 20.69
C ALA A 210 -20.80 41.86 20.33
N SER A 211 -20.21 42.36 19.24
CA SER A 211 -20.45 43.74 18.78
C SER A 211 -21.82 43.95 18.12
N VAL A 212 -22.37 42.91 17.46
CA VAL A 212 -23.62 43.03 16.69
C VAL A 212 -24.90 42.85 17.54
N ASP A 213 -24.82 42.22 18.72
CA ASP A 213 -25.98 42.03 19.61
C ASP A 213 -26.40 43.31 20.36
N SER A 214 -25.66 44.42 20.23
CA SER A 214 -26.09 45.73 20.74
C SER A 214 -27.18 46.42 19.89
N GLY A 215 -27.70 45.71 18.87
CA GLY A 215 -28.69 46.19 17.90
C GLY A 215 -30.15 45.77 18.15
N GLY A 216 -30.55 45.44 19.39
CA GLY A 216 -31.94 45.17 19.74
C GLY A 216 -32.85 46.42 19.64
N SER A 217 -33.91 46.31 18.84
CA SER A 217 -34.89 47.37 18.56
C SER A 217 -35.79 47.70 19.77
N GLY A 218 -35.89 48.98 20.13
CA GLY A 218 -36.94 49.54 20.99
C GLY A 218 -36.42 50.46 22.10
N GLU A 219 -36.28 51.75 21.79
CA GLU A 219 -35.78 52.85 22.65
C GLU A 219 -34.31 52.73 23.11
N ARG A 220 -33.40 53.30 22.31
CA ARG A 220 -32.06 53.66 22.81
C ARG A 220 -32.24 54.58 24.02
N GLY A 221 -31.80 54.13 25.20
CA GLY A 221 -31.80 54.96 26.40
C GLY A 221 -31.22 56.34 26.11
N LYS A 222 -32.00 57.39 26.36
CA LYS A 222 -31.59 58.77 26.08
C LYS A 222 -30.23 59.04 26.74
N LYS A 223 -29.31 59.63 25.98
CA LYS A 223 -27.91 59.81 26.42
C LYS A 223 -27.83 60.59 27.75
N VAL A 224 -27.11 60.05 28.72
CA VAL A 224 -26.80 60.74 29.98
C VAL A 224 -25.50 61.51 29.79
N TYR A 225 -25.51 62.79 30.12
CA TYR A 225 -24.37 63.69 29.98
C TYR A 225 -23.73 63.90 31.36
N ARG A 226 -22.40 64.04 31.40
CA ARG A 226 -21.70 64.52 32.60
C ARG A 226 -21.51 66.02 32.51
N ARG A 227 -21.69 66.75 33.61
CA ARG A 227 -21.51 68.22 33.64
C ARG A 227 -20.13 68.65 33.14
N ALA A 228 -19.09 67.94 33.57
CA ALA A 228 -17.71 68.21 33.16
C ALA A 228 -17.53 68.07 31.64
N ASP A 229 -18.15 67.07 31.01
CA ASP A 229 -18.04 66.82 29.58
C ASP A 229 -18.79 67.89 28.76
N LEU A 230 -19.92 68.39 29.25
CA LEU A 230 -20.65 69.49 28.62
C LEU A 230 -19.87 70.81 28.69
N ILE A 231 -19.26 71.10 29.85
CA ILE A 231 -18.40 72.27 30.03
C ILE A 231 -17.18 72.17 29.11
N GLN A 232 -16.54 70.99 29.06
CA GLN A 232 -15.39 70.78 28.19
C GLN A 232 -15.78 70.87 26.70
N LEU A 233 -16.97 70.40 26.33
CA LEU A 233 -17.50 70.53 24.98
C LEU A 233 -17.76 71.99 24.61
N GLN A 234 -18.31 72.79 25.53
CA GLN A 234 -18.51 74.22 25.35
C GLN A 234 -17.18 74.97 25.15
N ILE A 235 -16.14 74.60 25.89
CA ILE A 235 -14.80 75.22 25.80
C ILE A 235 -14.07 74.79 24.52
N LYS A 236 -14.08 73.49 24.20
CA LYS A 236 -13.29 72.94 23.08
C LYS A 236 -13.97 73.12 21.73
N ASN A 237 -15.29 73.04 21.67
CA ASN A 237 -16.06 73.06 20.42
C ASN A 237 -17.43 73.74 20.61
N PRO A 238 -17.47 75.09 20.68
CA PRO A 238 -18.70 75.83 20.92
C PRO A 238 -19.75 75.63 19.81
N ALA A 239 -19.34 75.47 18.55
CA ALA A 239 -20.26 75.20 17.44
C ALA A 239 -21.02 73.88 17.60
N LYS A 240 -20.34 72.84 18.10
CA LYS A 240 -20.96 71.53 18.36
C LYS A 240 -21.87 71.58 19.58
N PHE A 241 -21.49 72.33 20.61
CA PHE A 241 -22.35 72.56 21.77
C PHE A 241 -23.66 73.27 21.37
N ALA A 242 -23.57 74.31 20.53
CA ALA A 242 -24.75 75.03 20.03
C ALA A 242 -25.67 74.13 19.19
N ALA A 243 -25.11 73.27 18.34
CA ALA A 243 -25.91 72.33 17.55
C ALA A 243 -26.67 71.29 18.41
N LEU A 244 -26.18 70.99 19.62
CA LEU A 244 -26.81 70.06 20.57
C LEU A 244 -27.61 70.79 21.67
N SER A 245 -27.83 72.10 21.56
CA SER A 245 -28.48 72.91 22.60
C SER A 245 -29.83 72.34 23.04
N ASP A 246 -30.65 71.92 22.09
CA ASP A 246 -32.01 71.45 22.34
C ASP A 246 -32.00 70.10 23.08
N GLU A 247 -31.04 69.24 22.75
CA GLU A 247 -30.88 67.95 23.42
C GLU A 247 -30.32 68.11 24.83
N ILE A 248 -29.33 69.00 25.01
CA ILE A 248 -28.72 69.31 26.30
C ILE A 248 -29.77 69.91 27.23
N THR A 249 -30.60 70.83 26.73
CA THR A 249 -31.70 71.44 27.51
C THR A 249 -32.72 70.40 27.95
N LYS A 250 -33.12 69.49 27.04
CA LYS A 250 -33.99 68.34 27.38
C LYS A 250 -33.31 67.41 28.39
N ALA A 251 -32.00 67.21 28.31
CA ALA A 251 -31.26 66.39 29.26
C ALA A 251 -31.22 67.00 30.66
N TYR A 252 -31.09 68.33 30.78
CA TYR A 252 -31.22 69.02 32.07
C TYR A 252 -32.63 68.89 32.64
N ALA A 253 -33.67 69.08 31.82
CA ALA A 253 -35.06 68.96 32.23
C ALA A 253 -35.43 67.54 32.70
N GLU A 254 -34.88 66.52 32.04
CA GLU A 254 -35.12 65.11 32.37
C GLU A 254 -34.14 64.56 33.44
N GLY A 255 -33.30 65.39 34.06
CA GLY A 255 -32.34 64.97 35.09
C GLY A 255 -31.22 64.04 34.58
N ARG A 256 -30.98 64.02 33.27
CA ARG A 256 -29.95 63.20 32.60
C ARG A 256 -28.57 63.86 32.57
N VAL A 257 -28.37 64.93 33.32
CA VAL A 257 -27.05 65.58 33.48
C VAL A 257 -26.52 65.35 34.89
N ARG A 258 -25.45 64.56 35.01
CA ARG A 258 -24.83 64.19 36.29
C ARG A 258 -23.55 64.99 36.56
#